data_AF-A0AAN9XW59-F1
#
_entry.id   AF-A0AAN9XW59-F1
#
_cell.length_a   1.000
_cell.length_b   1.000
_cell.length_c   1.000
_cell.angle_alpha   90.00
_cell.angle_beta   90.00
_cell.angle_gamma   90.00
#
_symmetry.space_group_name_H-M   'P 1'
#
loop_
_entity.id
_entity.type
_entity.pdbx_description
1 polymer ?
#
loop_
_entity_poly.entity_id
_entity_poly.type
_entity_poly.pdbx_seq_one_letter_code
_entity_poly.pdbx_strand_id
1 'polypeptide(L)'
;MQSTRLSPAVFPTAPHTMRSHSLSVRAATMAVETPKLNKYSSRITEPKSQGASQAVLYGVGLSDHDMAKPQVGVSSVWYEGNTCNMHLLALSEAVRDGVSAAGMVPFRFNTVGVSDAISMGTRGMCYSLQSRDLIADSIETVMAAQWYDANISIPGCDKNMPGTIIAMGRLNRPSIMVYGGTIKPGHFKGNTFDIVSAFQCYGEYVSGSISEDQRQTVIRNSCPGAGACGGMYTANTMASAIEAMGMSLPYSSSTPAEDPLKLDECRIAGKYILELLKMDLKPRDIITSKSLRNAMVIVMALGGSTNAVLHLIAIAKSVGIDLTLDDFQKVSDDIPFIADLKPSGKYVMEDVHKIGGTPAVIRYLLEQGFLDGDCLTVTGKTLAENAELVPPLSKGQEIIRPIENPIKKTGHIQILYGNLAPQGSVAKITGKEGLYFSGPALVFEGEEAMIAAISEDPLSFKGKVVVIRGEGPKGGPGMPEMLTPTSAIMGAGLGKEVALLTDGRFSGGSHGFVVGHICPEAQEGGPIGLIQNGDVINVDIQKRRIDVLVSDEEMEARRKKWTAPPYKAKQGALYKYIKNVKSASSGCVTDE
;
A
#
# COMPACT_ATOMS: atom_id res chain seq x y z
N MET A 1 -101.93 1.60 22.83
CA MET A 1 -102.75 2.70 23.37
C MET A 1 -101.89 3.95 23.43
N GLN A 2 -102.42 5.04 22.89
CA GLN A 2 -101.83 6.38 22.82
C GLN A 2 -101.51 6.94 24.22
N SER A 3 -100.43 7.71 24.38
CA SER A 3 -100.52 9.19 24.41
C SER A 3 -99.17 9.83 24.73
N THR A 4 -98.85 10.87 23.98
CA THR A 4 -97.84 11.89 24.20
C THR A 4 -98.22 12.83 25.34
N ARG A 5 -97.23 13.32 26.12
CA ARG A 5 -97.23 14.70 26.69
C ARG A 5 -95.81 15.13 27.10
N LEU A 6 -95.51 16.37 26.73
CA LEU A 6 -94.25 17.10 26.88
C LEU A 6 -94.01 17.65 28.30
N SER A 7 -92.74 17.92 28.59
CA SER A 7 -92.08 18.46 29.80
C SER A 7 -92.61 19.82 30.31
N PRO A 8 -92.14 20.30 31.49
CA PRO A 8 -90.94 21.17 31.47
C PRO A 8 -89.95 20.99 32.64
N ALA A 9 -88.81 21.65 32.46
CA ALA A 9 -87.53 21.57 33.17
C ALA A 9 -87.50 22.12 34.60
N VAL A 10 -86.57 21.61 35.41
CA VAL A 10 -85.94 22.30 36.56
C VAL A 10 -84.46 21.88 36.67
N PHE A 11 -83.60 22.89 36.86
CA PHE A 11 -82.14 22.85 36.98
C PHE A 11 -81.62 22.07 38.19
N PRO A 12 -80.38 21.56 38.14
CA PRO A 12 -79.56 21.45 39.34
C PRO A 12 -78.19 22.15 39.21
N THR A 13 -77.88 22.88 40.26
CA THR A 13 -76.58 23.38 40.68
C THR A 13 -75.61 22.23 40.98
N ALA A 14 -74.36 22.31 40.54
CA ALA A 14 -73.25 21.51 41.08
C ALA A 14 -71.90 22.27 41.01
N PRO A 15 -70.98 22.02 41.95
CA PRO A 15 -69.89 22.94 42.29
C PRO A 15 -68.56 22.63 41.59
N HIS A 16 -67.74 23.67 41.48
CA HIS A 16 -66.35 23.62 41.00
C HIS A 16 -65.48 22.68 41.83
N THR A 17 -64.82 21.73 41.14
CA THR A 17 -63.60 21.07 41.62
C THR A 17 -62.56 21.08 40.49
N MET A 18 -61.40 21.68 40.77
CA MET A 18 -60.26 21.74 39.85
C MET A 18 -59.73 20.32 39.57
N ARG A 19 -59.72 19.92 38.30
CA ARG A 19 -59.01 18.72 37.83
C ARG A 19 -57.58 19.11 37.42
N SER A 20 -56.60 18.58 38.14
CA SER A 20 -55.20 18.52 37.72
C SER A 20 -55.08 17.62 36.48
N HIS A 21 -54.60 18.15 35.37
CA HIS A 21 -54.22 17.36 34.21
C HIS A 21 -52.88 16.66 34.45
N SER A 22 -52.91 15.38 34.82
CA SER A 22 -51.74 14.51 34.75
C SER A 22 -51.50 14.11 33.29
N LEU A 23 -50.58 14.82 32.63
CA LEU A 23 -50.00 14.41 31.35
C LEU A 23 -49.19 13.12 31.60
N SER A 24 -49.75 11.96 31.27
CA SER A 24 -48.98 10.72 31.22
C SER A 24 -48.10 10.77 29.96
N VAL A 25 -46.86 11.23 30.11
CA VAL A 25 -45.82 11.03 29.11
C VAL A 25 -45.56 9.52 29.05
N ARG A 26 -46.10 8.85 28.03
CA ARG A 26 -45.62 7.52 27.65
C ARG A 26 -44.17 7.70 27.22
N ALA A 27 -43.24 7.34 28.10
CA ALA A 27 -41.86 7.13 27.71
C ALA A 27 -41.86 6.01 26.66
N ALA A 28 -41.73 6.38 25.39
CA ALA A 28 -41.29 5.46 24.37
C ALA A 28 -39.85 5.10 24.74
N THR A 29 -39.68 3.98 25.44
CA THR A 29 -38.40 3.28 25.49
C THR A 29 -38.06 2.94 24.04
N MET A 30 -37.27 3.78 23.38
CA MET A 30 -36.52 3.34 22.21
C MET A 30 -35.60 2.25 22.73
N ALA A 31 -36.00 0.99 22.53
CA ALA A 31 -35.07 -0.10 22.65
C ALA A 31 -33.95 0.23 21.66
N VAL A 32 -32.77 0.55 22.18
CA VAL A 32 -31.56 0.59 21.37
C VAL A 32 -31.38 -0.83 20.87
N GLU A 33 -31.81 -1.11 19.63
CA GLU A 33 -31.59 -2.40 19.01
C GLU A 33 -30.09 -2.66 19.03
N THR A 34 -29.66 -3.67 19.80
CA THR A 34 -28.27 -4.09 19.81
C THR A 34 -27.90 -4.49 18.38
N PRO A 35 -26.89 -3.86 17.76
CA PRO A 35 -26.58 -4.14 16.37
C PRO A 35 -26.23 -5.62 16.21
N LYS A 36 -26.87 -6.28 15.23
CA LYS A 36 -26.59 -7.66 14.87
C LYS A 36 -25.13 -7.77 14.43
N LEU A 37 -24.32 -8.54 15.17
CA LEU A 37 -22.88 -8.66 14.89
C LEU A 37 -22.62 -9.61 13.70
N ASN A 38 -23.44 -10.63 13.52
CA ASN A 38 -23.35 -11.61 12.43
C ASN A 38 -24.15 -11.18 11.17
N LYS A 39 -23.95 -9.93 10.71
CA LYS A 39 -24.73 -9.32 9.60
C LYS A 39 -24.72 -10.14 8.31
N TYR A 40 -23.58 -10.74 7.97
CA TYR A 40 -23.39 -11.53 6.77
C TYR A 40 -23.54 -13.01 7.06
N SER A 41 -22.89 -13.54 8.09
CA SER A 41 -22.90 -14.99 8.32
C SER A 41 -24.26 -15.52 8.74
N SER A 42 -25.12 -14.67 9.31
CA SER A 42 -26.54 -15.02 9.53
C SER A 42 -27.26 -15.49 8.27
N ARG A 43 -26.82 -15.05 7.08
CA ARG A 43 -27.38 -15.52 5.80
C ARG A 43 -27.25 -17.03 5.63
N ILE A 44 -26.21 -17.64 6.20
CA ILE A 44 -25.90 -19.08 6.08
C ILE A 44 -26.09 -19.84 7.41
N THR A 45 -26.13 -19.15 8.55
CA THR A 45 -26.31 -19.80 9.86
C THR A 45 -27.75 -19.82 10.38
N GLU A 46 -28.63 -18.89 9.98
CA GLU A 46 -29.98 -18.78 10.57
C GLU A 46 -31.12 -19.41 9.73
N PRO A 47 -31.23 -19.21 8.41
CA PRO A 47 -32.39 -19.68 7.66
C PRO A 47 -32.44 -21.20 7.59
N LYS A 48 -33.62 -21.80 7.82
CA LYS A 48 -33.84 -23.24 7.64
C LYS A 48 -33.52 -23.73 6.22
N SER A 49 -33.65 -22.87 5.22
CA SER A 49 -33.29 -23.15 3.83
C SER A 49 -31.78 -23.26 3.60
N GLN A 50 -30.95 -22.96 4.61
CA GLN A 50 -29.49 -23.06 4.58
C GLN A 50 -28.96 -24.25 5.40
N GLY A 51 -29.78 -25.29 5.57
CA GLY A 51 -29.38 -26.50 6.28
C GLY A 51 -28.10 -27.16 5.74
N ALA A 52 -27.84 -27.08 4.43
CA ALA A 52 -26.59 -27.57 3.84
C ALA A 52 -25.37 -26.77 4.32
N SER A 53 -25.47 -25.44 4.37
CA SER A 53 -24.42 -24.55 4.87
C SER A 53 -24.15 -24.81 6.36
N GLN A 54 -25.20 -24.91 7.17
CA GLN A 54 -25.13 -25.27 8.59
C GLN A 54 -24.46 -26.63 8.78
N ALA A 55 -24.80 -27.65 7.97
CA ALA A 55 -24.19 -28.98 8.04
C ALA A 55 -22.67 -28.95 7.78
N VAL A 56 -22.21 -28.16 6.80
CA VAL A 56 -20.77 -27.97 6.55
C VAL A 56 -20.11 -27.26 7.73
N LEU A 57 -20.76 -26.25 8.30
CA LEU A 57 -20.26 -25.52 9.48
C LEU A 57 -20.14 -26.42 10.72
N TYR A 58 -21.11 -27.30 10.97
CA TYR A 58 -20.97 -28.35 11.99
C TYR A 58 -19.79 -29.29 11.67
N GLY A 59 -19.62 -29.68 10.40
CA GLY A 59 -18.54 -30.55 9.94
C GLY A 59 -17.14 -29.99 10.20
N VAL A 60 -16.96 -28.67 10.14
CA VAL A 60 -15.70 -28.01 10.50
C VAL A 60 -15.55 -27.72 12.00
N GLY A 61 -16.53 -28.12 12.81
CA GLY A 61 -16.44 -28.15 14.27
C GLY A 61 -17.23 -27.07 15.03
N LEU A 62 -18.12 -26.31 14.37
CA LEU A 62 -18.98 -25.35 15.08
C LEU A 62 -20.07 -26.08 15.87
N SER A 63 -20.47 -25.51 17.01
CA SER A 63 -21.66 -25.90 17.77
C SER A 63 -22.86 -25.01 17.45
N ASP A 64 -24.06 -25.38 17.91
CA ASP A 64 -25.27 -24.55 17.80
C ASP A 64 -25.05 -23.13 18.36
N HIS A 65 -24.28 -23.03 19.46
CA HIS A 65 -23.93 -21.75 20.07
C HIS A 65 -23.01 -20.91 19.18
N ASP A 66 -22.14 -21.54 18.39
CA ASP A 66 -21.23 -20.83 17.49
C ASP A 66 -21.95 -20.27 16.26
N MET A 67 -23.07 -20.87 15.85
CA MET A 67 -23.87 -20.39 14.71
C MET A 67 -24.42 -18.96 14.89
N ALA A 68 -24.56 -18.50 16.14
CA ALA A 68 -25.02 -17.16 16.47
C ALA A 68 -23.88 -16.11 16.53
N LYS A 69 -22.63 -16.54 16.51
CA LYS A 69 -21.46 -15.65 16.60
C LYS A 69 -21.11 -15.07 15.23
N PRO A 70 -20.51 -13.86 15.19
CA PRO A 70 -19.92 -13.37 13.96
C PRO A 70 -18.71 -14.25 13.56
N GLN A 71 -18.56 -14.44 12.25
CA GLN A 71 -17.49 -15.20 11.63
C GLN A 71 -16.44 -14.25 11.07
N VAL A 72 -15.18 -14.41 11.47
CA VAL A 72 -14.06 -13.56 11.05
C VAL A 72 -13.17 -14.34 10.10
N GLY A 73 -13.04 -13.85 8.88
CA GLY A 73 -12.04 -14.33 7.93
C GLY A 73 -10.65 -13.88 8.37
N VAL A 74 -9.73 -14.81 8.58
CA VAL A 74 -8.33 -14.51 8.91
C VAL A 74 -7.49 -14.83 7.67
N SER A 75 -7.19 -13.80 6.87
CA SER A 75 -6.59 -13.95 5.55
C SER A 75 -5.07 -13.71 5.58
N SER A 76 -4.28 -14.75 5.77
CA SER A 76 -2.82 -14.65 5.71
C SER A 76 -2.29 -14.73 4.28
N VAL A 77 -1.06 -14.25 4.08
CA VAL A 77 -0.30 -14.42 2.83
C VAL A 77 0.96 -15.26 3.09
N TRP A 78 0.82 -16.35 3.83
CA TRP A 78 1.91 -17.22 4.25
C TRP A 78 2.37 -18.13 3.09
N TYR A 79 3.68 -18.31 2.99
CA TYR A 79 4.36 -19.37 2.24
C TYR A 79 5.83 -19.43 2.68
N GLU A 80 6.47 -20.58 2.53
CA GLU A 80 7.80 -20.85 3.12
C GLU A 80 8.96 -20.20 2.34
N GLY A 81 8.83 -20.09 1.02
CA GLY A 81 9.91 -19.68 0.11
C GLY A 81 10.30 -18.19 0.15
N ASN A 82 9.89 -17.42 1.15
CA ASN A 82 10.25 -16.02 1.30
C ASN A 82 10.33 -15.62 2.78
N THR A 83 11.40 -14.90 3.15
CA THR A 83 11.59 -14.39 4.51
C THR A 83 10.45 -13.48 4.97
N CYS A 84 9.86 -12.72 4.05
CA CYS A 84 8.77 -11.79 4.34
C CYS A 84 7.48 -12.50 4.78
N ASN A 85 7.32 -13.78 4.46
CA ASN A 85 6.03 -14.48 4.57
C ASN A 85 6.09 -15.77 5.40
N MET A 86 7.28 -16.35 5.61
CA MET A 86 7.43 -17.68 6.24
C MET A 86 6.87 -17.76 7.68
N HIS A 87 6.83 -16.66 8.41
CA HIS A 87 6.34 -16.58 9.79
C HIS A 87 4.84 -16.29 9.91
N LEU A 88 4.16 -15.91 8.81
CA LEU A 88 2.78 -15.41 8.86
C LEU A 88 1.76 -16.50 9.28
N LEU A 89 2.11 -17.79 9.18
CA LEU A 89 1.27 -18.88 9.68
C LEU A 89 1.15 -18.84 11.21
N ALA A 90 2.26 -18.56 11.90
CA ALA A 90 2.28 -18.43 13.36
C ALA A 90 1.52 -17.18 13.81
N LEU A 91 1.63 -16.08 13.05
CA LEU A 91 0.84 -14.87 13.29
C LEU A 91 -0.66 -15.14 13.07
N SER A 92 -1.02 -15.89 12.01
CA SER A 92 -2.39 -16.32 11.72
C SER A 92 -3.00 -17.16 12.83
N GLU A 93 -2.20 -18.04 13.45
CA GLU A 93 -2.61 -18.80 14.64
C GLU A 93 -2.90 -17.86 15.83
N ALA A 94 -2.02 -16.90 16.10
CA ALA A 94 -2.21 -15.93 17.18
C ALA A 94 -3.45 -15.04 16.97
N VAL A 95 -3.74 -14.63 15.72
CA VAL A 95 -4.99 -13.92 15.38
C VAL A 95 -6.21 -14.79 15.63
N ARG A 96 -6.17 -16.07 15.21
CA ARG A 96 -7.26 -17.02 15.45
C ARG A 96 -7.55 -17.14 16.94
N ASP A 97 -6.52 -17.30 17.76
CA ASP A 97 -6.68 -17.41 19.20
C ASP A 97 -7.28 -16.12 19.80
N GLY A 98 -6.84 -14.95 19.32
CA GLY A 98 -7.40 -13.65 19.72
C GLY A 98 -8.88 -13.49 19.38
N VAL A 99 -9.29 -13.88 18.17
CA VAL A 99 -10.69 -13.84 17.71
C VAL A 99 -11.56 -14.81 18.52
N SER A 100 -11.10 -16.03 18.75
CA SER A 100 -11.79 -17.01 19.61
C SER A 100 -11.95 -16.48 21.04
N ALA A 101 -10.90 -15.89 21.61
CA ALA A 101 -10.93 -15.32 22.96
C ALA A 101 -11.89 -14.12 23.08
N ALA A 102 -12.15 -13.41 21.98
CA ALA A 102 -13.15 -12.35 21.91
C ALA A 102 -14.59 -12.87 21.69
N GLY A 103 -14.81 -14.19 21.67
CA GLY A 103 -16.15 -14.79 21.58
C GLY A 103 -16.70 -14.86 20.15
N MET A 104 -15.84 -14.80 19.13
CA MET A 104 -16.20 -14.90 17.71
C MET A 104 -15.66 -16.20 17.09
N VAL A 105 -16.06 -16.51 15.86
CA VAL A 105 -15.57 -17.70 15.14
C VAL A 105 -14.48 -17.29 14.15
N PRO A 106 -13.21 -17.70 14.34
CA PRO A 106 -12.18 -17.46 13.34
C PRO A 106 -12.14 -18.56 12.28
N PHE A 107 -12.18 -18.16 11.02
CA PHE A 107 -11.86 -19.05 9.89
C PHE A 107 -10.62 -18.54 9.17
N ARG A 108 -9.50 -19.23 9.39
CA ARG A 108 -8.24 -18.96 8.69
C ARG A 108 -8.34 -19.43 7.25
N PHE A 109 -7.93 -18.58 6.34
CA PHE A 109 -7.63 -18.95 4.96
C PHE A 109 -6.37 -18.22 4.52
N ASN A 110 -5.76 -18.69 3.43
CA ASN A 110 -4.49 -18.16 2.96
C ASN A 110 -4.57 -17.86 1.47
N THR A 111 -4.00 -16.74 1.04
CA THR A 111 -3.84 -16.40 -0.37
C THR A 111 -2.37 -16.46 -0.79
N VAL A 112 -2.12 -16.38 -2.10
CA VAL A 112 -0.78 -16.42 -2.68
C VAL A 112 -0.02 -15.11 -2.48
N GLY A 113 1.30 -15.17 -2.57
CA GLY A 113 2.19 -14.02 -2.66
C GLY A 113 3.41 -14.35 -3.51
N VAL A 114 4.21 -13.34 -3.84
CA VAL A 114 5.48 -13.51 -4.56
C VAL A 114 6.57 -12.68 -3.88
N SER A 115 7.81 -13.15 -3.97
CA SER A 115 8.96 -12.43 -3.44
C SER A 115 9.55 -11.50 -4.51
N ASP A 116 9.39 -10.19 -4.31
CA ASP A 116 10.06 -9.19 -5.14
C ASP A 116 11.58 -9.36 -5.09
N ALA A 117 12.15 -9.65 -3.92
CA ALA A 117 13.59 -9.81 -3.74
C ALA A 117 14.16 -10.98 -4.56
N ILE A 118 13.48 -12.14 -4.57
CA ILE A 118 13.92 -13.32 -5.33
C ILE A 118 13.70 -13.13 -6.84
N SER A 119 12.59 -12.50 -7.22
CA SER A 119 12.22 -12.35 -8.64
C SER A 119 12.95 -11.22 -9.36
N MET A 120 13.58 -10.31 -8.61
CA MET A 120 14.36 -9.18 -9.13
C MET A 120 15.40 -9.62 -10.16
N GLY A 121 15.51 -8.89 -11.27
CA GLY A 121 16.45 -9.19 -12.36
C GLY A 121 16.08 -10.43 -13.19
N THR A 122 14.85 -10.95 -13.07
CA THR A 122 14.35 -12.08 -13.86
C THR A 122 12.96 -11.79 -14.43
N ARG A 123 12.54 -12.56 -15.44
CA ARG A 123 11.16 -12.53 -15.96
C ARG A 123 10.10 -12.90 -14.92
N GLY A 124 10.47 -13.47 -13.77
CA GLY A 124 9.57 -13.67 -12.64
C GLY A 124 8.98 -12.35 -12.13
N MET A 125 9.71 -11.24 -12.24
CA MET A 125 9.26 -9.91 -11.80
C MET A 125 8.01 -9.41 -12.53
N CYS A 126 7.72 -9.93 -13.74
CA CYS A 126 6.47 -9.66 -14.45
C CYS A 126 5.22 -10.12 -13.67
N TYR A 127 5.36 -11.09 -12.77
CA TYR A 127 4.27 -11.59 -11.93
C TYR A 127 4.13 -10.85 -10.60
N SER A 128 5.00 -9.87 -10.32
CA SER A 128 4.98 -9.09 -9.07
C SER A 128 3.74 -8.22 -8.94
N LEU A 129 3.61 -7.14 -9.72
CA LEU A 129 2.57 -6.14 -9.49
C LEU A 129 1.16 -6.73 -9.54
N GLN A 130 0.87 -7.58 -10.54
CA GLN A 130 -0.43 -8.24 -10.69
C GLN A 130 -0.80 -9.15 -9.51
N SER A 131 0.16 -9.57 -8.68
CA SER A 131 -0.14 -10.34 -7.48
C SER A 131 -0.94 -9.51 -6.47
N ARG A 132 -0.82 -8.16 -6.50
CA ARG A 132 -1.68 -7.25 -5.73
C ARG A 132 -3.16 -7.50 -6.05
N ASP A 133 -3.50 -7.49 -7.34
CA ASP A 133 -4.88 -7.63 -7.81
C ASP A 133 -5.39 -9.05 -7.59
N LEU A 134 -4.55 -10.05 -7.82
CA LEU A 134 -4.87 -11.43 -7.51
C LEU A 134 -5.15 -11.66 -6.02
N ILE A 135 -4.37 -11.03 -5.14
CA ILE A 135 -4.59 -11.07 -3.68
C ILE A 135 -5.93 -10.41 -3.35
N ALA A 136 -6.22 -9.25 -3.95
CA ALA A 136 -7.48 -8.56 -3.74
C ALA A 136 -8.68 -9.44 -4.14
N ASP A 137 -8.65 -9.99 -5.36
CA ASP A 137 -9.69 -10.88 -5.89
C ASP A 137 -9.86 -12.14 -5.03
N SER A 138 -8.75 -12.70 -4.52
CA SER A 138 -8.78 -13.92 -3.70
C SER A 138 -9.47 -13.68 -2.36
N ILE A 139 -9.15 -12.59 -1.68
CA ILE A 139 -9.76 -12.23 -0.39
C ILE A 139 -11.24 -11.87 -0.59
N GLU A 140 -11.54 -11.06 -1.61
CA GLU A 140 -12.90 -10.72 -1.99
C GLU A 140 -13.75 -11.96 -2.24
N THR A 141 -13.23 -12.91 -3.03
CA THR A 141 -13.92 -14.17 -3.36
C THR A 141 -14.25 -14.97 -2.11
N VAL A 142 -13.28 -15.21 -1.23
CA VAL A 142 -13.51 -16.02 -0.01
C VAL A 142 -14.48 -15.31 0.93
N MET A 143 -14.27 -14.02 1.20
CA MET A 143 -15.14 -13.27 2.09
C MET A 143 -16.58 -13.22 1.58
N ALA A 144 -16.78 -12.98 0.28
CA ALA A 144 -18.10 -12.92 -0.33
C ALA A 144 -18.80 -14.28 -0.35
N ALA A 145 -18.12 -15.34 -0.81
CA ALA A 145 -18.69 -16.68 -0.93
C ALA A 145 -19.03 -17.30 0.44
N GLN A 146 -18.16 -17.08 1.43
CA GLN A 146 -18.29 -17.68 2.76
C GLN A 146 -19.11 -16.82 3.73
N TRP A 147 -19.58 -15.64 3.30
CA TRP A 147 -20.41 -14.74 4.12
C TRP A 147 -19.77 -14.31 5.46
N TYR A 148 -18.45 -14.23 5.54
CA TYR A 148 -17.77 -13.78 6.77
C TYR A 148 -18.09 -12.33 7.12
N ASP A 149 -18.31 -12.04 8.39
CA ASP A 149 -18.77 -10.73 8.88
C ASP A 149 -17.67 -9.67 8.91
N ALA A 150 -16.43 -10.10 9.16
CA ALA A 150 -15.27 -9.23 9.29
C ALA A 150 -13.99 -9.93 8.80
N ASN A 151 -12.94 -9.13 8.55
CA ASN A 151 -11.67 -9.64 8.03
C ASN A 151 -10.47 -9.11 8.83
N ILE A 152 -9.53 -10.01 9.17
CA ILE A 152 -8.19 -9.63 9.62
C ILE A 152 -7.19 -10.17 8.61
N SER A 153 -6.54 -9.27 7.87
CA SER A 153 -5.51 -9.67 6.91
C SER A 153 -4.13 -9.59 7.50
N ILE A 154 -3.27 -10.54 7.14
CA ILE A 154 -1.88 -10.64 7.63
C ILE A 154 -0.91 -10.67 6.45
N PRO A 155 -0.68 -9.52 5.77
CA PRO A 155 0.30 -9.38 4.69
C PRO A 155 1.71 -9.15 5.23
N GLY A 156 2.73 -9.61 4.49
CA GLY A 156 4.14 -9.46 4.91
C GLY A 156 5.09 -8.92 3.84
N CYS A 157 4.72 -8.95 2.55
CA CYS A 157 5.58 -8.52 1.44
C CYS A 157 4.91 -7.42 0.61
N ASP A 158 5.75 -6.66 -0.09
CA ASP A 158 5.47 -5.47 -0.91
C ASP A 158 4.03 -5.36 -1.46
N LYS A 159 3.61 -6.26 -2.36
CA LYS A 159 2.30 -6.20 -3.04
C LYS A 159 1.13 -6.73 -2.19
N ASN A 160 1.42 -7.41 -1.09
CA ASN A 160 0.40 -8.04 -0.23
C ASN A 160 -0.45 -6.99 0.48
N MET A 161 0.20 -5.98 1.09
CA MET A 161 -0.48 -4.93 1.84
C MET A 161 -1.54 -4.22 1.00
N PRO A 162 -1.22 -3.61 -0.17
CA PRO A 162 -2.25 -2.97 -0.98
C PRO A 162 -3.33 -3.94 -1.47
N GLY A 163 -2.98 -5.19 -1.82
CA GLY A 163 -3.98 -6.20 -2.22
C GLY A 163 -5.03 -6.47 -1.13
N THR A 164 -4.59 -6.56 0.13
CA THR A 164 -5.50 -6.75 1.27
C THR A 164 -6.41 -5.54 1.49
N ILE A 165 -5.89 -4.30 1.41
CA ILE A 165 -6.69 -3.09 1.59
C ILE A 165 -7.70 -2.89 0.46
N ILE A 166 -7.33 -3.19 -0.80
CA ILE A 166 -8.25 -3.14 -1.94
C ILE A 166 -9.44 -4.08 -1.71
N ALA A 167 -9.19 -5.33 -1.28
CA ALA A 167 -10.27 -6.27 -0.95
C ALA A 167 -11.20 -5.73 0.15
N MET A 168 -10.62 -5.15 1.22
CA MET A 168 -11.39 -4.54 2.31
C MET A 168 -12.27 -3.39 1.81
N GLY A 169 -11.74 -2.52 0.94
CA GLY A 169 -12.48 -1.40 0.35
C GLY A 169 -13.65 -1.84 -0.54
N ARG A 170 -13.42 -2.88 -1.37
CA ARG A 170 -14.46 -3.49 -2.22
C ARG A 170 -15.60 -4.09 -1.39
N LEU A 171 -15.26 -4.93 -0.40
CA LEU A 171 -16.23 -5.63 0.45
C LEU A 171 -16.95 -4.69 1.43
N ASN A 172 -16.25 -3.66 1.90
CA ASN A 172 -16.68 -2.71 2.93
C ASN A 172 -17.27 -3.40 4.18
N ARG A 173 -16.59 -4.44 4.69
CA ARG A 173 -16.90 -5.12 5.96
C ARG A 173 -15.87 -4.73 7.02
N PRO A 174 -16.21 -4.65 8.32
CA PRO A 174 -15.24 -4.32 9.37
C PRO A 174 -13.94 -5.11 9.20
N SER A 175 -12.82 -4.41 9.10
CA SER A 175 -11.54 -5.03 8.72
C SER A 175 -10.34 -4.38 9.39
N ILE A 176 -9.30 -5.17 9.65
CA ILE A 176 -8.00 -4.72 10.16
C ILE A 176 -6.88 -5.35 9.33
N MET A 177 -5.86 -4.57 8.98
CA MET A 177 -4.59 -5.11 8.48
C MET A 177 -3.57 -5.22 9.62
N VAL A 178 -3.02 -6.42 9.81
CA VAL A 178 -1.87 -6.68 10.72
C VAL A 178 -0.63 -6.90 9.87
N TYR A 179 0.27 -5.92 9.81
CA TYR A 179 1.51 -6.08 9.06
C TYR A 179 2.40 -7.16 9.69
N GLY A 180 2.97 -8.04 8.86
CA GLY A 180 3.86 -9.11 9.30
C GLY A 180 5.13 -8.64 9.99
N GLY A 181 5.56 -7.39 9.77
CA GLY A 181 6.74 -6.80 10.40
C GLY A 181 7.98 -6.81 9.51
N THR A 182 8.89 -5.90 9.82
CA THR A 182 10.18 -5.76 9.12
C THR A 182 11.17 -6.86 9.55
N ILE A 183 12.06 -7.27 8.64
CA ILE A 183 13.24 -8.07 8.97
C ILE A 183 14.21 -7.23 9.81
N LYS A 184 14.94 -7.88 10.71
CA LYS A 184 16.10 -7.27 11.37
C LYS A 184 17.28 -7.18 10.40
N PRO A 185 18.14 -6.15 10.51
CA PRO A 185 19.36 -6.10 9.72
C PRO A 185 20.30 -7.24 10.11
N GLY A 186 21.05 -7.75 9.14
CA GLY A 186 22.05 -8.78 9.40
C GLY A 186 23.35 -8.19 9.93
N HIS A 187 23.99 -8.86 10.89
CA HIS A 187 25.23 -8.38 11.50
C HIS A 187 26.33 -9.44 11.42
N PHE A 188 27.48 -9.09 10.84
CA PHE A 188 28.63 -9.99 10.78
C PHE A 188 29.96 -9.22 10.82
N LYS A 189 30.84 -9.60 11.77
CA LYS A 189 32.16 -8.98 11.99
C LYS A 189 32.13 -7.44 12.06
N GLY A 190 31.13 -6.87 12.74
CA GLY A 190 30.97 -5.42 12.89
C GLY A 190 30.35 -4.69 11.70
N ASN A 191 30.04 -5.40 10.61
CA ASN A 191 29.31 -4.84 9.46
C ASN A 191 27.82 -5.16 9.56
N THR A 192 27.01 -4.29 8.96
CA THR A 192 25.56 -4.43 8.88
C THR A 192 25.15 -4.61 7.43
N PHE A 193 24.33 -5.63 7.16
CA PHE A 193 23.89 -6.01 5.83
C PHE A 193 22.36 -6.05 5.74
N ASP A 194 21.85 -5.80 4.54
CA ASP A 194 20.45 -5.99 4.17
C ASP A 194 20.34 -6.52 2.74
N ILE A 195 19.12 -6.66 2.23
CA ILE A 195 18.89 -7.16 0.88
C ILE A 195 19.53 -6.27 -0.21
N VAL A 196 19.66 -4.96 0.02
CA VAL A 196 20.32 -4.06 -0.93
C VAL A 196 21.84 -4.30 -0.92
N SER A 197 22.44 -4.62 0.23
CA SER A 197 23.82 -5.11 0.27
C SER A 197 24.01 -6.34 -0.63
N ALA A 198 23.09 -7.31 -0.57
CA ALA A 198 23.14 -8.49 -1.44
C ALA A 198 23.01 -8.15 -2.93
N PHE A 199 22.19 -7.15 -3.29
CA PHE A 199 22.07 -6.70 -4.68
C PHE A 199 23.31 -5.94 -5.17
N GLN A 200 23.88 -5.07 -4.34
CA GLN A 200 25.01 -4.23 -4.71
C GLN A 200 26.33 -5.00 -4.78
N CYS A 201 26.50 -6.05 -3.96
CA CYS A 201 27.75 -6.79 -3.87
C CYS A 201 28.16 -7.46 -5.20
N TYR A 202 27.23 -7.73 -6.12
CA TYR A 202 27.59 -8.22 -7.45
C TYR A 202 28.31 -7.16 -8.29
N GLY A 203 27.82 -5.91 -8.28
CA GLY A 203 28.49 -4.80 -8.94
C GLY A 203 29.87 -4.53 -8.37
N GLU A 204 30.00 -4.56 -7.04
CA GLU A 204 31.29 -4.42 -6.33
C GLU A 204 32.27 -5.56 -6.63
N TYR A 205 31.77 -6.78 -6.85
CA TYR A 205 32.61 -7.91 -7.25
C TYR A 205 33.12 -7.75 -8.68
N VAL A 206 32.24 -7.38 -9.62
CA VAL A 206 32.59 -7.16 -11.02
C VAL A 206 33.58 -6.01 -11.20
N SER A 207 33.46 -4.93 -10.41
CA SER A 207 34.42 -3.82 -10.40
C SER A 207 35.77 -4.16 -9.76
N GLY A 208 35.90 -5.34 -9.13
CA GLY A 208 37.09 -5.75 -8.37
C GLY A 208 37.22 -5.10 -6.99
N SER A 209 36.17 -4.45 -6.49
CA SER A 209 36.15 -3.80 -5.17
C SER A 209 36.05 -4.79 -4.01
N ILE A 210 35.44 -5.97 -4.23
CA ILE A 210 35.37 -7.06 -3.26
C ILE A 210 35.74 -8.41 -3.88
N SER A 211 36.23 -9.35 -3.08
CA SER A 211 36.50 -10.75 -3.48
C SER A 211 35.23 -11.61 -3.48
N GLU A 212 35.29 -12.79 -4.11
CA GLU A 212 34.18 -13.78 -4.05
C GLU A 212 33.86 -14.19 -2.61
N ASP A 213 34.86 -14.36 -1.75
CA ASP A 213 34.64 -14.68 -0.33
C ASP A 213 33.92 -13.55 0.42
N GLN A 214 34.25 -12.29 0.11
CA GLN A 214 33.54 -11.14 0.65
C GLN A 214 32.11 -11.08 0.13
N ARG A 215 31.90 -11.31 -1.17
CA ARG A 215 30.56 -11.38 -1.78
C ARG A 215 29.68 -12.46 -1.12
N GLN A 216 30.22 -13.67 -0.95
CA GLN A 216 29.53 -14.76 -0.25
C GLN A 216 29.24 -14.43 1.21
N THR A 217 30.14 -13.70 1.88
CA THR A 217 29.91 -13.21 3.24
C THR A 217 28.70 -12.26 3.29
N VAL A 218 28.58 -11.32 2.35
CA VAL A 218 27.41 -10.44 2.27
C VAL A 218 26.14 -11.26 2.07
N ILE A 219 26.12 -12.18 1.10
CA ILE A 219 24.93 -13.00 0.78
C ILE A 219 24.44 -13.82 1.97
N ARG A 220 25.36 -14.52 2.65
CA ARG A 220 25.00 -15.40 3.78
C ARG A 220 24.49 -14.65 5.01
N ASN A 221 24.76 -13.35 5.11
CA ASN A 221 24.45 -12.56 6.30
C ASN A 221 23.48 -11.40 6.03
N SER A 222 22.92 -11.26 4.81
CA SER A 222 22.02 -10.14 4.47
C SER A 222 20.58 -10.31 4.98
N CYS A 223 20.11 -11.55 5.12
CA CYS A 223 18.73 -11.86 5.53
C CYS A 223 18.78 -12.83 6.73
N PRO A 224 18.85 -12.32 7.97
CA PRO A 224 19.09 -13.16 9.15
C PRO A 224 17.87 -13.98 9.63
N GLY A 225 16.67 -13.65 9.15
CA GLY A 225 15.43 -14.23 9.68
C GLY A 225 14.17 -13.78 8.95
N ALA A 226 13.04 -13.82 9.64
CA ALA A 226 11.72 -13.46 9.10
C ALA A 226 11.50 -11.94 9.02
N GLY A 227 10.64 -11.54 8.08
CA GLY A 227 10.16 -10.17 7.92
C GLY A 227 10.46 -9.54 6.56
N ALA A 228 9.80 -8.42 6.26
CA ALA A 228 9.96 -7.71 5.00
C ALA A 228 11.30 -6.95 4.91
N CYS A 229 11.68 -6.51 3.70
CA CYS A 229 12.91 -5.75 3.48
C CYS A 229 13.04 -4.53 4.42
N GLY A 230 14.17 -4.39 5.11
CA GLY A 230 14.32 -3.52 6.29
C GLY A 230 14.30 -2.00 6.05
N GLY A 231 14.63 -1.54 4.84
CA GLY A 231 14.60 -0.12 4.49
C GLY A 231 13.19 0.40 4.25
N MET A 232 13.07 1.69 3.94
CA MET A 232 11.83 2.34 3.50
C MET A 232 11.52 2.02 2.02
N TYR A 233 11.54 0.74 1.68
CA TYR A 233 11.04 0.22 0.40
C TYR A 233 9.52 0.12 0.44
N THR A 234 8.89 -0.43 -0.60
CA THR A 234 7.43 -0.45 -0.70
C THR A 234 6.75 -1.12 0.49
N ALA A 235 7.33 -2.20 1.05
CA ALA A 235 6.70 -2.92 2.15
C ALA A 235 6.51 -2.03 3.39
N ASN A 236 7.61 -1.46 3.90
CA ASN A 236 7.57 -0.55 5.05
C ASN A 236 6.89 0.79 4.72
N THR A 237 6.97 1.26 3.46
CA THR A 237 6.23 2.45 3.00
C THR A 237 4.72 2.22 3.11
N MET A 238 4.22 1.12 2.54
CA MET A 238 2.79 0.80 2.55
C MET A 238 2.32 0.46 3.96
N ALA A 239 3.10 -0.25 4.75
CA ALA A 239 2.75 -0.52 6.15
C ALA A 239 2.56 0.79 6.94
N SER A 240 3.52 1.73 6.83
CA SER A 240 3.46 3.02 7.52
C SER A 240 2.31 3.90 7.01
N ALA A 241 2.10 3.92 5.69
CA ALA A 241 1.02 4.66 5.05
C ALA A 241 -0.37 4.13 5.48
N ILE A 242 -0.52 2.80 5.59
CA ILE A 242 -1.79 2.16 5.99
C ILE A 242 -2.07 2.36 7.49
N GLU A 243 -1.05 2.38 8.35
CA GLU A 243 -1.20 2.75 9.76
C GLU A 243 -1.69 4.20 9.90
N ALA A 244 -1.10 5.13 9.15
CA ALA A 244 -1.53 6.54 9.15
C ALA A 244 -2.89 6.77 8.48
N MET A 245 -3.28 5.90 7.56
CA MET A 245 -4.64 5.83 7.00
C MET A 245 -5.66 5.33 8.04
N GLY A 246 -5.19 4.73 9.14
CA GLY A 246 -6.03 4.22 10.22
C GLY A 246 -6.50 2.78 10.04
N MET A 247 -5.95 2.02 9.08
CA MET A 247 -6.37 0.65 8.76
C MET A 247 -5.53 -0.44 9.45
N SER A 248 -4.56 -0.04 10.26
CA SER A 248 -3.77 -0.91 11.14
C SER A 248 -3.75 -0.36 12.56
N LEU A 249 -3.54 -1.23 13.53
CA LEU A 249 -3.34 -0.80 14.91
C LEU A 249 -2.02 0.00 15.04
N PRO A 250 -1.94 0.96 15.97
CA PRO A 250 -0.68 1.65 16.25
C PRO A 250 0.46 0.68 16.49
N TYR A 251 1.65 1.01 15.96
CA TYR A 251 2.89 0.24 15.95
C TYR A 251 2.97 -0.90 14.93
N SER A 252 1.87 -1.31 14.29
CA SER A 252 1.84 -2.44 13.36
C SER A 252 2.95 -2.37 12.30
N SER A 253 3.18 -1.18 11.74
CA SER A 253 4.15 -0.92 10.67
C SER A 253 5.62 -0.92 11.12
N SER A 254 5.88 -0.73 12.41
CA SER A 254 7.24 -0.56 12.95
C SER A 254 7.72 -1.72 13.81
N THR A 255 6.83 -2.50 14.42
CA THR A 255 7.22 -3.69 15.20
C THR A 255 7.88 -4.75 14.29
N PRO A 256 9.14 -5.15 14.55
CA PRO A 256 9.83 -6.18 13.78
C PRO A 256 9.10 -7.52 13.78
N ALA A 257 9.29 -8.32 12.73
CA ALA A 257 8.59 -9.59 12.54
C ALA A 257 8.84 -10.61 13.67
N GLU A 258 10.06 -10.64 14.20
CA GLU A 258 10.48 -11.56 15.27
C GLU A 258 10.37 -10.94 16.67
N ASP A 259 9.81 -9.73 16.78
CA ASP A 259 9.55 -9.12 18.08
C ASP A 259 8.31 -9.78 18.74
N PRO A 260 8.37 -10.19 20.03
CA PRO A 260 7.21 -10.75 20.72
C PRO A 260 5.96 -9.87 20.67
N LEU A 261 6.12 -8.54 20.61
CA LEU A 261 5.01 -7.60 20.50
C LEU A 261 4.19 -7.80 19.22
N LYS A 262 4.76 -8.38 18.15
CA LYS A 262 4.02 -8.70 16.93
C LYS A 262 2.99 -9.80 17.17
N LEU A 263 3.32 -10.82 17.97
CA LEU A 263 2.38 -11.86 18.36
C LEU A 263 1.29 -11.31 19.29
N ASP A 264 1.64 -10.38 20.17
CA ASP A 264 0.67 -9.74 21.06
C ASP A 264 -0.32 -8.86 20.28
N GLU A 265 0.15 -8.10 19.30
CA GLU A 265 -0.71 -7.38 18.36
C GLU A 265 -1.70 -8.32 17.66
N CYS A 266 -1.21 -9.47 17.16
CA CYS A 266 -2.05 -10.48 16.51
C CYS A 266 -3.18 -10.96 17.42
N ARG A 267 -2.89 -11.26 18.69
CA ARG A 267 -3.91 -11.68 19.66
C ARG A 267 -4.89 -10.55 19.98
N ILE A 268 -4.40 -9.33 20.12
CA ILE A 268 -5.23 -8.16 20.47
C ILE A 268 -6.13 -7.73 19.30
N ALA A 269 -5.75 -7.99 18.05
CA ALA A 269 -6.58 -7.71 16.87
C ALA A 269 -7.99 -8.31 16.95
N GLY A 270 -8.13 -9.48 17.60
CA GLY A 270 -9.44 -10.10 17.85
C GLY A 270 -10.36 -9.27 18.75
N LYS A 271 -9.82 -8.50 19.70
CA LYS A 271 -10.62 -7.58 20.52
C LYS A 271 -11.06 -6.37 19.70
N TYR A 272 -10.16 -5.77 18.94
CA TYR A 272 -10.49 -4.61 18.12
C TYR A 272 -11.49 -4.92 17.02
N ILE A 273 -11.38 -6.08 16.34
CA ILE A 273 -12.35 -6.43 15.29
C ILE A 273 -13.77 -6.62 15.86
N LEU A 274 -13.91 -7.10 17.10
CA LEU A 274 -15.19 -7.17 17.80
C LEU A 274 -15.78 -5.78 18.04
N GLU A 275 -14.96 -4.82 18.50
CA GLU A 275 -15.41 -3.44 18.70
C GLU A 275 -15.83 -2.79 17.37
N LEU A 276 -15.08 -3.02 16.28
CA LEU A 276 -15.46 -2.54 14.96
C LEU A 276 -16.79 -3.13 14.48
N LEU A 277 -17.05 -4.42 14.75
CA LEU A 277 -18.34 -5.05 14.46
C LEU A 277 -19.49 -4.42 15.26
N LYS A 278 -19.27 -4.11 16.55
CA LYS A 278 -20.27 -3.43 17.41
C LYS A 278 -20.57 -2.02 16.91
N MET A 279 -19.55 -1.29 16.48
CA MET A 279 -19.68 0.06 15.93
C MET A 279 -20.17 0.08 14.48
N ASP A 280 -20.16 -1.07 13.80
CA ASP A 280 -20.23 -1.17 12.35
C ASP A 280 -19.25 -0.23 11.63
N LEU A 281 -18.04 -0.07 12.18
CA LEU A 281 -17.02 0.79 11.60
C LEU A 281 -16.31 0.04 10.47
N LYS A 282 -16.53 0.49 9.23
CA LYS A 282 -16.14 -0.20 8.00
C LYS A 282 -14.97 0.52 7.31
N PRO A 283 -14.28 -0.15 6.37
CA PRO A 283 -13.18 0.44 5.61
C PRO A 283 -13.53 1.79 4.95
N ARG A 284 -14.72 1.99 4.40
CA ARG A 284 -15.10 3.28 3.78
C ARG A 284 -15.40 4.40 4.79
N ASP A 285 -15.60 4.06 6.05
CA ASP A 285 -15.73 5.04 7.14
C ASP A 285 -14.34 5.54 7.61
N ILE A 286 -13.30 4.72 7.42
CA ILE A 286 -11.90 4.98 7.82
C ILE A 286 -11.09 5.55 6.64
N ILE A 287 -11.19 4.93 5.46
CA ILE A 287 -10.49 5.33 4.23
C ILE A 287 -11.30 6.44 3.57
N THR A 288 -10.89 7.67 3.85
CA THR A 288 -11.49 8.92 3.36
C THR A 288 -10.43 9.72 2.62
N SER A 289 -10.83 10.80 1.92
CA SER A 289 -9.86 11.69 1.28
C SER A 289 -8.84 12.26 2.28
N LYS A 290 -9.24 12.50 3.54
CA LYS A 290 -8.34 12.98 4.60
C LYS A 290 -7.37 11.90 5.07
N SER A 291 -7.81 10.65 5.28
CA SER A 291 -6.90 9.59 5.71
C SER A 291 -5.98 9.12 4.58
N LEU A 292 -6.43 9.20 3.32
CA LEU A 292 -5.54 9.05 2.14
C LEU A 292 -4.50 10.17 2.09
N ARG A 293 -4.86 11.42 2.42
CA ARG A 293 -3.90 12.52 2.58
C ARG A 293 -2.88 12.21 3.69
N ASN A 294 -3.32 11.75 4.86
CA ASN A 294 -2.42 11.33 5.94
C ASN A 294 -1.43 10.25 5.49
N ALA A 295 -1.90 9.26 4.73
CA ALA A 295 -1.05 8.24 4.13
C ALA A 295 0.02 8.86 3.21
N MET A 296 -0.37 9.78 2.31
CA MET A 296 0.58 10.49 1.44
C MET A 296 1.59 11.33 2.22
N VAL A 297 1.16 12.04 3.27
CA VAL A 297 2.05 12.84 4.14
C VAL A 297 3.15 11.96 4.74
N ILE A 298 2.78 10.77 5.25
CA ILE A 298 3.75 9.82 5.81
C ILE A 298 4.70 9.28 4.74
N VAL A 299 4.22 8.99 3.54
CA VAL A 299 5.08 8.59 2.41
C VAL A 299 6.12 9.67 2.11
N MET A 300 5.73 10.95 2.05
CA MET A 300 6.66 12.06 1.77
C MET A 300 7.66 12.27 2.91
N ALA A 301 7.17 12.33 4.15
CA ALA A 301 7.98 12.57 5.34
C ALA A 301 9.04 11.48 5.55
N LEU A 302 8.69 10.23 5.29
CA LEU A 302 9.56 9.08 5.51
C LEU A 302 10.48 8.75 4.31
N GLY A 303 10.32 9.41 3.17
CA GLY A 303 11.13 9.06 1.99
C GLY A 303 10.67 7.76 1.31
N GLY A 304 9.37 7.48 1.36
CA GLY A 304 8.73 6.25 0.89
C GLY A 304 8.93 5.89 -0.59
N SER A 305 8.66 4.64 -0.95
CA SER A 305 8.76 4.17 -2.35
C SER A 305 7.78 4.89 -3.29
N THR A 306 8.20 5.15 -4.53
CA THR A 306 7.34 5.65 -5.63
C THR A 306 6.19 4.69 -5.97
N ASN A 307 6.34 3.39 -5.67
CA ASN A 307 5.26 2.39 -5.80
C ASN A 307 4.02 2.75 -4.97
N ALA A 308 4.18 3.53 -3.88
CA ALA A 308 3.05 3.99 -3.07
C ALA A 308 2.05 4.82 -3.87
N VAL A 309 2.49 5.52 -4.93
CA VAL A 309 1.59 6.25 -5.83
C VAL A 309 0.60 5.30 -6.50
N LEU A 310 1.08 4.20 -7.08
CA LEU A 310 0.23 3.19 -7.73
C LEU A 310 -0.75 2.57 -6.74
N HIS A 311 -0.24 2.23 -5.56
CA HIS A 311 -0.98 1.49 -4.55
C HIS A 311 -2.07 2.33 -3.89
N LEU A 312 -1.78 3.58 -3.53
CA LEU A 312 -2.76 4.47 -2.91
C LEU A 312 -3.84 4.91 -3.89
N ILE A 313 -3.53 5.10 -5.18
CA ILE A 313 -4.55 5.33 -6.22
C ILE A 313 -5.48 4.12 -6.34
N ALA A 314 -4.92 2.90 -6.39
CA ALA A 314 -5.73 1.67 -6.44
C ALA A 314 -6.59 1.48 -5.18
N ILE A 315 -6.06 1.79 -4.00
CA ILE A 315 -6.81 1.76 -2.74
C ILE A 315 -7.94 2.79 -2.77
N ALA A 316 -7.69 4.02 -3.21
CA ALA A 316 -8.71 5.07 -3.30
C ALA A 316 -9.87 4.64 -4.22
N LYS A 317 -9.57 4.07 -5.39
CA LYS A 317 -10.57 3.53 -6.30
C LYS A 317 -11.43 2.43 -5.67
N SER A 318 -10.84 1.53 -4.88
CA SER A 318 -11.58 0.46 -4.20
C SER A 318 -12.66 0.95 -3.23
N VAL A 319 -12.54 2.18 -2.73
CA VAL A 319 -13.52 2.83 -1.85
C VAL A 319 -14.34 3.92 -2.55
N GLY A 320 -14.16 4.07 -3.88
CA GLY A 320 -14.89 5.06 -4.69
C GLY A 320 -14.41 6.49 -4.53
N ILE A 321 -13.14 6.70 -4.15
CA ILE A 321 -12.52 8.02 -4.02
C ILE A 321 -11.60 8.26 -5.22
N ASP A 322 -11.72 9.43 -5.83
CA ASP A 322 -10.78 9.88 -6.86
C ASP A 322 -9.51 10.43 -6.19
N LEU A 323 -8.36 9.89 -6.57
CA LEU A 323 -7.04 10.31 -6.11
C LEU A 323 -6.11 10.33 -7.31
N THR A 324 -5.55 11.49 -7.60
CA THR A 324 -4.81 11.75 -8.84
C THR A 324 -3.31 11.93 -8.59
N LEU A 325 -2.50 11.88 -9.65
CA LEU A 325 -1.08 12.22 -9.55
C LEU A 325 -0.88 13.64 -9.01
N ASP A 326 -1.72 14.60 -9.41
CA ASP A 326 -1.62 15.99 -8.94
C ASP A 326 -1.81 16.11 -7.43
N ASP A 327 -2.60 15.23 -6.80
CA ASP A 327 -2.77 15.23 -5.35
C ASP A 327 -1.48 14.80 -4.62
N PHE A 328 -0.73 13.85 -5.19
CA PHE A 328 0.61 13.52 -4.68
C PHE A 328 1.57 14.70 -4.81
N GLN A 329 1.51 15.43 -5.93
CA GLN A 329 2.38 16.59 -6.11
C GLN A 329 2.07 17.69 -5.10
N LYS A 330 0.79 18.02 -4.88
CA LYS A 330 0.38 19.00 -3.86
C LYS A 330 0.92 18.62 -2.47
N VAL A 331 0.75 17.36 -2.06
CA VAL A 331 1.28 16.89 -0.77
C VAL A 331 2.81 16.88 -0.76
N SER A 332 3.47 16.51 -1.87
CA SER A 332 4.93 16.55 -1.97
C SER A 332 5.48 17.97 -1.83
N ASP A 333 4.81 18.97 -2.40
CA ASP A 333 5.24 20.37 -2.33
C ASP A 333 5.19 20.91 -0.89
N ASP A 334 4.21 20.47 -0.10
CA ASP A 334 3.97 20.96 1.28
C ASP A 334 4.77 20.20 2.36
N ILE A 335 5.09 18.92 2.14
CA ILE A 335 5.63 18.05 3.19
C ILE A 335 7.13 17.85 3.05
N PRO A 336 7.95 18.24 4.06
CA PRO A 336 9.38 18.02 4.01
C PRO A 336 9.74 16.54 4.16
N PHE A 337 10.81 16.13 3.48
CA PHE A 337 11.41 14.81 3.68
C PHE A 337 12.34 14.85 4.90
N ILE A 338 12.02 14.09 5.95
CA ILE A 338 12.66 14.21 7.27
C ILE A 338 13.33 12.92 7.76
N ALA A 339 12.99 11.74 7.24
CA ALA A 339 13.55 10.49 7.76
C ALA A 339 14.86 10.07 7.09
N ASP A 340 15.92 9.88 7.87
CA ASP A 340 17.23 9.39 7.42
C ASP A 340 17.22 7.87 7.26
N LEU A 341 16.32 7.34 6.43
CA LEU A 341 16.12 5.91 6.23
C LEU A 341 16.61 5.44 4.86
N LYS A 342 17.21 4.25 4.80
CA LYS A 342 17.53 3.59 3.53
C LYS A 342 16.28 3.50 2.65
N PRO A 343 16.41 3.65 1.32
CA PRO A 343 17.66 3.76 0.55
C PRO A 343 18.23 5.19 0.47
N SER A 344 17.50 6.22 0.93
CA SER A 344 17.94 7.62 0.81
C SER A 344 18.94 8.02 1.90
N GLY A 345 18.81 7.38 3.06
CA GLY A 345 19.54 7.66 4.29
C GLY A 345 20.23 6.43 4.89
N LYS A 346 20.55 6.50 6.18
CA LYS A 346 21.40 5.52 6.88
C LYS A 346 20.64 4.39 7.59
N TYR A 347 19.54 4.71 8.26
CA TYR A 347 18.87 3.83 9.21
C TYR A 347 17.83 2.89 8.56
N VAL A 348 17.32 1.93 9.31
CA VAL A 348 16.27 0.98 8.87
C VAL A 348 15.04 1.05 9.79
N MET A 349 13.95 0.35 9.43
CA MET A 349 12.69 0.39 10.19
C MET A 349 12.84 -0.11 11.65
N GLU A 350 13.77 -1.04 11.91
CA GLU A 350 14.07 -1.46 13.30
C GLU A 350 14.57 -0.28 14.15
N ASP A 351 15.28 0.68 13.57
CA ASP A 351 15.75 1.85 14.31
C ASP A 351 14.62 2.84 14.60
N VAL A 352 13.64 2.96 13.69
CA VAL A 352 12.40 3.72 13.93
C VAL A 352 11.64 3.12 15.11
N HIS A 353 11.53 1.80 15.18
CA HIS A 353 10.90 1.11 16.32
C HIS A 353 11.56 1.50 17.65
N LYS A 354 12.89 1.51 17.72
CA LYS A 354 13.66 1.84 18.94
C LYS A 354 13.44 3.28 19.44
N ILE A 355 13.01 4.19 18.58
CA ILE A 355 12.81 5.62 18.93
C ILE A 355 11.33 6.01 19.13
N GLY A 356 10.43 5.03 19.20
CA GLY A 356 9.00 5.25 19.43
C GLY A 356 8.09 4.73 18.31
N GLY A 357 8.65 4.17 17.23
CA GLY A 357 7.88 3.60 16.13
C GLY A 357 7.15 4.63 15.28
N THR A 358 6.35 4.13 14.34
CA THR A 358 5.50 4.95 13.47
C THR A 358 4.52 5.85 14.23
N PRO A 359 3.91 5.42 15.35
CA PRO A 359 3.03 6.30 16.11
C PRO A 359 3.72 7.56 16.65
N ALA A 360 5.00 7.48 17.04
CA ALA A 360 5.75 8.66 17.48
C ALA A 360 6.02 9.63 16.31
N VAL A 361 6.20 9.11 15.08
CA VAL A 361 6.30 9.94 13.87
C VAL A 361 4.95 10.60 13.54
N ILE A 362 3.86 9.84 13.61
CA ILE A 362 2.49 10.36 13.41
C ILE A 362 2.21 11.49 14.41
N ARG A 363 2.51 11.26 15.69
CA ARG A 363 2.36 12.27 16.74
C ARG A 363 3.14 13.53 16.42
N TYR A 364 4.42 13.40 16.04
CA TYR A 364 5.24 14.55 15.66
C TYR A 364 4.63 15.34 14.50
N LEU A 365 4.17 14.66 13.44
CA LEU A 365 3.58 15.33 12.27
C LEU A 365 2.20 15.95 12.57
N LEU A 366 1.42 15.38 13.51
CA LEU A 366 0.21 16.01 14.03
C LEU A 366 0.53 17.30 14.80
N GLU A 367 1.54 17.28 15.66
CA GLU A 367 1.99 18.45 16.42
C GLU A 367 2.49 19.57 15.49
N GLN A 368 3.03 19.23 14.31
CA GLN A 368 3.41 20.18 13.26
C GLN A 368 2.25 20.61 12.35
N GLY A 369 1.04 20.10 12.57
CA GLY A 369 -0.16 20.45 11.79
C GLY A 369 -0.19 19.86 10.37
N PHE A 370 0.61 18.83 10.08
CA PHE A 370 0.66 18.22 8.75
C PHE A 370 -0.37 17.12 8.52
N LEU A 371 -0.86 16.49 9.60
CA LEU A 371 -1.84 15.41 9.55
C LEU A 371 -3.22 15.87 10.04
N ASP A 372 -4.25 15.29 9.45
CA ASP A 372 -5.64 15.44 9.88
C ASP A 372 -5.92 14.48 11.06
N GLY A 373 -6.01 15.02 12.27
CA GLY A 373 -6.16 14.24 13.51
C GLY A 373 -7.52 13.57 13.71
N ASP A 374 -8.58 14.11 13.12
CA ASP A 374 -9.98 13.67 13.33
C ASP A 374 -10.34 12.38 12.55
N CYS A 375 -9.42 11.86 11.72
CA CYS A 375 -9.65 10.64 10.96
C CYS A 375 -9.84 9.44 11.92
N LEU A 376 -10.98 8.74 11.81
CA LEU A 376 -11.23 7.50 12.54
C LEU A 376 -10.25 6.41 12.14
N THR A 377 -9.93 5.50 13.07
CA THR A 377 -9.06 4.35 12.82
C THR A 377 -9.70 3.06 13.29
N VAL A 378 -9.05 1.93 13.01
CA VAL A 378 -9.44 0.58 13.46
C VAL A 378 -9.43 0.40 14.98
N THR A 379 -8.94 1.37 15.76
CA THR A 379 -9.08 1.33 17.22
C THR A 379 -10.47 1.79 17.69
N GLY A 380 -11.31 2.31 16.78
CA GLY A 380 -12.57 3.00 17.11
C GLY A 380 -12.39 4.44 17.57
N LYS A 381 -11.15 4.94 17.57
CA LYS A 381 -10.75 6.30 17.97
C LYS A 381 -10.16 7.08 16.79
N THR A 382 -10.03 8.38 16.95
CA THR A 382 -9.36 9.23 15.94
C THR A 382 -7.84 9.03 15.95
N LEU A 383 -7.17 9.45 14.87
CA LEU A 383 -5.71 9.41 14.78
C LEU A 383 -5.05 10.24 15.89
N ALA A 384 -5.62 11.40 16.23
CA ALA A 384 -5.16 12.25 17.33
C ALA A 384 -5.29 11.57 18.70
N GLU A 385 -6.47 11.00 19.01
CA GLU A 385 -6.69 10.28 20.27
C GLU A 385 -5.73 9.09 20.44
N ASN A 386 -5.39 8.40 19.35
CA ASN A 386 -4.39 7.33 19.37
C ASN A 386 -2.98 7.90 19.60
N ALA A 387 -2.61 9.00 18.95
CA ALA A 387 -1.30 9.63 19.07
C ALA A 387 -1.02 10.21 20.47
N GLU A 388 -2.04 10.69 21.18
CA GLU A 388 -1.90 11.20 22.55
C GLU A 388 -1.45 10.13 23.55
N LEU A 389 -1.79 8.86 23.31
CA LEU A 389 -1.47 7.73 24.18
C LEU A 389 -0.04 7.20 23.98
N VAL A 390 0.67 7.70 22.97
CA VAL A 390 1.98 7.21 22.54
C VAL A 390 3.07 8.16 23.00
N PRO A 391 4.20 7.67 23.54
CA PRO A 391 5.37 8.51 23.83
C PRO A 391 5.83 9.29 22.58
N PRO A 392 6.34 10.53 22.74
CA PRO A 392 6.97 11.25 21.64
C PRO A 392 8.25 10.54 21.17
N LEU A 393 8.81 11.00 20.05
CA LEU A 393 10.11 10.53 19.58
C LEU A 393 11.17 10.64 20.68
N SER A 394 12.00 9.60 20.83
CA SER A 394 13.04 9.54 21.84
C SER A 394 13.96 10.78 21.81
N LYS A 395 14.24 11.35 22.99
CA LYS A 395 15.07 12.55 23.10
C LYS A 395 16.46 12.31 22.52
N GLY A 396 16.90 13.19 21.62
CA GLY A 396 18.23 13.14 21.01
C GLY A 396 18.38 12.14 19.87
N GLN A 397 17.29 11.52 19.40
CA GLN A 397 17.32 10.68 18.20
C GLN A 397 17.71 11.50 16.95
N GLU A 398 18.40 10.88 15.99
CA GLU A 398 18.90 11.52 14.76
C GLU A 398 18.22 10.99 13.48
N ILE A 399 17.27 10.06 13.61
CA ILE A 399 16.63 9.33 12.51
C ILE A 399 15.56 10.19 11.84
N ILE A 400 14.68 10.81 12.62
CA ILE A 400 13.63 11.71 12.16
C ILE A 400 14.11 13.13 12.39
N ARG A 401 14.50 13.82 11.32
CA ARG A 401 14.95 15.21 11.39
C ARG A 401 13.83 16.15 11.83
N PRO A 402 14.16 17.22 12.56
CA PRO A 402 13.19 18.27 12.84
C PRO A 402 12.80 19.01 11.54
N ILE A 403 11.56 19.48 11.46
CA ILE A 403 11.01 20.13 10.25
C ILE A 403 11.76 21.42 9.87
N GLU A 404 12.46 22.05 10.81
CA GLU A 404 13.30 23.22 10.58
C GLU A 404 14.63 22.87 9.91
N ASN A 405 15.08 21.61 10.01
CA ASN A 405 16.30 21.10 9.39
C ASN A 405 16.04 19.76 8.65
N PRO A 406 15.13 19.76 7.65
CA PRO A 406 14.76 18.55 6.94
C PRO A 406 15.87 18.13 5.98
N ILE A 407 15.83 16.87 5.53
CA ILE A 407 16.76 16.38 4.49
C ILE A 407 16.47 17.09 3.16
N LYS A 408 15.19 17.29 2.84
CA LYS A 408 14.73 18.11 1.72
C LYS A 408 13.49 18.89 2.16
N LYS A 409 13.39 20.16 1.75
CA LYS A 409 12.27 21.06 2.12
C LYS A 409 10.91 20.61 1.59
N THR A 410 10.90 19.79 0.55
CA THR A 410 9.72 19.18 -0.04
C THR A 410 9.91 17.67 -0.08
N GLY A 411 8.85 16.95 -0.45
CA GLY A 411 8.85 15.53 -0.69
C GLY A 411 9.79 15.15 -1.83
N HIS A 412 10.22 13.89 -1.79
CA HIS A 412 11.13 13.36 -2.79
C HIS A 412 10.40 12.88 -4.06
N ILE A 413 9.11 12.49 -3.96
CA ILE A 413 8.30 12.12 -5.12
C ILE A 413 8.01 13.38 -5.93
N GLN A 414 8.26 13.32 -7.23
CA GLN A 414 7.91 14.39 -8.16
C GLN A 414 7.12 13.79 -9.32
N ILE A 415 6.01 14.44 -9.65
CA ILE A 415 5.16 14.11 -10.78
C ILE A 415 5.62 14.96 -11.95
N LEU A 416 5.99 14.31 -13.05
CA LEU A 416 6.46 14.99 -14.24
C LEU A 416 5.52 14.71 -15.41
N TYR A 417 5.12 15.78 -16.11
CA TYR A 417 4.33 15.75 -17.35
C TYR A 417 5.24 16.10 -18.54
N GLY A 418 4.68 16.56 -19.65
CA GLY A 418 5.44 16.98 -20.84
C GLY A 418 5.05 16.17 -22.07
N ASN A 419 5.65 16.49 -23.22
CA ASN A 419 5.29 15.80 -24.46
C ASN A 419 5.68 14.31 -24.45
N LEU A 420 6.61 13.91 -23.57
CA LEU A 420 7.03 12.51 -23.43
C LEU A 420 6.16 11.71 -22.46
N ALA A 421 5.57 12.38 -21.46
CA ALA A 421 4.71 11.78 -20.43
C ALA A 421 3.39 12.56 -20.30
N PRO A 422 2.54 12.59 -21.34
CA PRO A 422 1.35 13.45 -21.36
C PRO A 422 0.29 13.06 -20.32
N GLN A 423 0.30 11.82 -19.83
CA GLN A 423 -0.56 11.36 -18.72
C GLN A 423 0.19 11.29 -17.38
N GLY A 424 1.38 11.86 -17.30
CA GLY A 424 2.22 11.90 -16.11
C GLY A 424 3.22 10.74 -16.02
N SER A 425 4.15 10.92 -15.09
CA SER A 425 5.21 9.99 -14.71
C SER A 425 5.64 10.29 -13.27
N VAL A 426 6.39 9.38 -12.64
CA VAL A 426 6.79 9.50 -11.24
C VAL A 426 8.31 9.37 -11.12
N ALA A 427 8.92 10.36 -10.48
CA ALA A 427 10.36 10.40 -10.23
C ALA A 427 10.67 10.46 -8.73
N LYS A 428 11.82 9.90 -8.34
CA LYS A 428 12.39 10.04 -6.99
C LYS A 428 13.53 11.04 -7.02
N ILE A 429 13.26 12.27 -6.57
CA ILE A 429 14.19 13.40 -6.57
C ILE A 429 14.61 13.72 -5.13
N THR A 430 15.81 13.29 -4.76
CA THR A 430 16.39 13.52 -3.43
C THR A 430 17.00 14.91 -3.25
N GLY A 431 17.24 15.63 -4.35
CA GLY A 431 17.87 16.95 -4.37
C GLY A 431 19.39 16.91 -4.55
N LYS A 432 20.01 15.73 -4.62
CA LYS A 432 21.47 15.57 -4.84
C LYS A 432 21.84 15.54 -6.33
N GLU A 433 20.87 15.26 -7.18
CA GLU A 433 21.00 15.11 -8.63
C GLU A 433 20.90 16.43 -9.40
N GLY A 434 20.47 17.52 -8.76
CA GLY A 434 20.17 18.79 -9.43
C GLY A 434 18.70 18.88 -9.85
N LEU A 435 18.36 19.91 -10.63
CA LEU A 435 16.97 20.21 -11.01
C LEU A 435 16.69 20.09 -12.51
N TYR A 436 17.75 19.89 -13.31
CA TYR A 436 17.68 19.83 -14.76
C TYR A 436 18.69 18.81 -15.30
N PHE A 437 18.26 17.99 -16.26
CA PHE A 437 19.13 17.12 -17.04
C PHE A 437 18.72 17.18 -18.51
N SER A 438 19.70 17.23 -19.41
CA SER A 438 19.48 17.22 -20.86
C SER A 438 20.53 16.35 -21.52
N GLY A 439 20.11 15.43 -22.37
CA GLY A 439 21.03 14.56 -23.09
C GLY A 439 20.36 13.83 -24.25
N PRO A 440 21.14 13.32 -25.20
CA PRO A 440 20.62 12.49 -26.28
C PRO A 440 20.14 11.15 -25.72
N ALA A 441 19.05 10.64 -26.28
CA ALA A 441 18.42 9.39 -25.89
C ALA A 441 19.29 8.19 -26.29
N LEU A 442 19.36 7.22 -25.40
CA LEU A 442 19.89 5.88 -25.64
C LEU A 442 18.78 4.87 -25.30
N VAL A 443 18.17 4.29 -26.33
CA VAL A 443 16.89 3.58 -26.26
C VAL A 443 17.10 2.07 -26.27
N PHE A 444 16.39 1.38 -25.38
CA PHE A 444 16.39 -0.07 -25.23
C PHE A 444 14.95 -0.60 -25.16
N GLU A 445 14.67 -1.72 -25.84
CA GLU A 445 13.35 -2.37 -25.90
C GLU A 445 13.08 -3.34 -24.73
N GLY A 446 13.86 -3.21 -23.66
CA GLY A 446 13.72 -4.00 -22.44
C GLY A 446 14.97 -3.94 -21.55
N GLU A 447 14.83 -4.42 -20.31
CA GLU A 447 15.90 -4.40 -19.30
C GLU A 447 17.17 -5.11 -19.77
N GLU A 448 17.04 -6.33 -20.30
CA GLU A 448 18.18 -7.19 -20.69
C GLU A 448 19.09 -6.53 -21.74
N ALA A 449 18.50 -5.83 -22.72
CA ALA A 449 19.26 -5.13 -23.76
C ALA A 449 20.09 -3.96 -23.21
N MET A 450 19.53 -3.24 -22.23
CA MET A 450 20.25 -2.16 -21.56
C MET A 450 21.43 -2.71 -20.73
N ILE A 451 21.22 -3.81 -20.00
CA ILE A 451 22.25 -4.45 -19.18
C ILE A 451 23.40 -5.00 -20.04
N ALA A 452 23.09 -5.62 -21.19
CA ALA A 452 24.09 -6.09 -22.13
C ALA A 452 24.96 -4.93 -22.64
N ALA A 453 24.34 -3.82 -23.06
CA ALA A 453 25.04 -2.66 -23.59
C ALA A 453 25.93 -1.95 -22.55
N ILE A 454 25.46 -1.76 -21.31
CA ILE A 454 26.28 -1.11 -20.27
C ILE A 454 27.45 -1.99 -19.82
N SER A 455 27.31 -3.32 -19.93
CA SER A 455 28.38 -4.26 -19.60
C SER A 455 29.47 -4.29 -20.69
N GLU A 456 29.12 -4.05 -21.95
CA GLU A 456 30.06 -3.98 -23.08
C GLU A 456 30.80 -2.65 -23.14
N ASP A 457 30.08 -1.53 -23.09
CA ASP A 457 30.66 -0.18 -23.12
C ASP A 457 29.94 0.76 -22.15
N PRO A 458 30.35 0.78 -20.86
CA PRO A 458 29.78 1.67 -19.87
C PRO A 458 29.94 3.16 -20.25
N LEU A 459 31.03 3.54 -20.91
CA LEU A 459 31.32 4.95 -21.20
C LEU A 459 30.37 5.54 -22.25
N SER A 460 29.79 4.70 -23.12
CA SER A 460 28.77 5.12 -24.09
C SER A 460 27.52 5.74 -23.45
N PHE A 461 27.25 5.43 -22.17
CA PHE A 461 26.10 5.92 -21.41
C PHE A 461 26.30 7.32 -20.84
N LYS A 462 27.55 7.79 -20.71
CA LYS A 462 27.86 9.09 -20.08
C LYS A 462 27.15 10.25 -20.79
N GLY A 463 26.42 11.07 -20.02
CA GLY A 463 25.68 12.23 -20.53
C GLY A 463 24.41 11.87 -21.32
N LYS A 464 23.99 10.60 -21.32
CA LYS A 464 22.79 10.13 -22.05
C LYS A 464 21.55 10.16 -21.17
N VAL A 465 20.40 10.19 -21.85
CA VAL A 465 19.11 9.84 -21.25
C VAL A 465 18.79 8.41 -21.69
N VAL A 466 18.96 7.46 -20.77
CA VAL A 466 18.70 6.05 -21.02
C VAL A 466 17.20 5.81 -20.94
N VAL A 467 16.64 5.28 -22.01
CA VAL A 467 15.21 4.95 -22.11
C VAL A 467 15.06 3.44 -22.19
N ILE A 468 14.45 2.83 -21.17
CA ILE A 468 14.07 1.41 -21.17
C ILE A 468 12.56 1.34 -21.35
N ARG A 469 12.09 0.90 -22.50
CA ARG A 469 10.66 0.91 -22.85
C ARG A 469 10.10 -0.49 -23.11
N GLY A 470 8.78 -0.60 -23.15
CA GLY A 470 8.13 -1.91 -23.30
C GLY A 470 8.19 -2.71 -22.01
N GLU A 471 8.30 -2.02 -20.87
CA GLU A 471 8.29 -2.56 -19.51
C GLU A 471 7.09 -2.04 -18.71
N GLY A 472 6.12 -1.39 -19.36
CA GLY A 472 4.86 -0.96 -18.76
C GLY A 472 3.90 -2.11 -18.39
N PRO A 473 2.70 -1.78 -17.90
CA PRO A 473 1.70 -2.77 -17.50
C PRO A 473 1.39 -3.83 -18.57
N LYS A 474 1.25 -3.43 -19.83
CA LYS A 474 0.99 -4.35 -20.94
C LYS A 474 2.26 -4.78 -21.68
N GLY A 475 3.25 -3.88 -21.80
CA GLY A 475 4.48 -4.13 -22.55
C GLY A 475 5.43 -5.11 -21.87
N GLY A 476 5.58 -5.01 -20.55
CA GLY A 476 6.47 -5.86 -19.75
C GLY A 476 6.22 -7.35 -19.97
N PRO A 477 4.97 -7.85 -19.79
CA PRO A 477 3.83 -7.26 -19.08
C PRO A 477 4.01 -7.29 -17.55
N GLY A 478 3.08 -6.67 -16.82
CA GLY A 478 3.07 -6.68 -15.36
C GLY A 478 3.87 -5.56 -14.72
N MET A 479 4.35 -4.59 -15.51
CA MET A 479 5.10 -3.43 -15.04
C MET A 479 6.25 -3.82 -14.08
N PRO A 480 7.22 -4.65 -14.53
CA PRO A 480 8.29 -5.15 -13.66
C PRO A 480 9.07 -4.02 -12.98
N GLU A 481 9.54 -4.30 -11.76
CA GLU A 481 10.45 -3.41 -11.05
C GLU A 481 11.89 -3.76 -11.42
N MET A 482 12.62 -2.79 -11.95
CA MET A 482 13.99 -2.96 -12.41
C MET A 482 14.95 -2.33 -11.41
N LEU A 483 15.71 -3.15 -10.69
CA LEU A 483 16.83 -2.70 -9.85
C LEU A 483 18.15 -2.78 -10.60
N THR A 484 18.33 -3.81 -11.43
CA THR A 484 19.57 -4.11 -12.16
C THR A 484 20.12 -2.90 -12.94
N PRO A 485 19.31 -2.15 -13.72
CA PRO A 485 19.81 -1.01 -14.50
C PRO A 485 20.39 0.08 -13.62
N THR A 486 19.71 0.35 -12.50
CA THR A 486 20.14 1.38 -11.57
C THR A 486 21.42 0.97 -10.84
N SER A 487 21.53 -0.28 -10.40
CA SER A 487 22.74 -0.82 -9.78
C SER A 487 23.92 -0.86 -10.75
N ALA A 488 23.70 -1.21 -12.01
CA ALA A 488 24.73 -1.22 -13.05
C ALA A 488 25.28 0.18 -13.33
N ILE A 489 24.41 1.19 -13.45
CA ILE A 489 24.82 2.60 -13.62
C ILE A 489 25.60 3.11 -12.42
N MET A 490 25.17 2.76 -11.20
CA MET A 490 25.89 3.14 -9.98
C MET A 490 27.26 2.45 -9.90
N GLY A 491 27.33 1.14 -10.21
CA GLY A 491 28.57 0.37 -10.24
C GLY A 491 29.57 0.85 -11.30
N ALA A 492 29.07 1.39 -12.42
CA ALA A 492 29.88 2.04 -13.46
C ALA A 492 30.32 3.47 -13.10
N GLY A 493 29.89 4.01 -11.95
CA GLY A 493 30.24 5.37 -11.52
C GLY A 493 29.47 6.49 -12.25
N LEU A 494 28.37 6.16 -12.94
CA LEU A 494 27.63 7.07 -13.82
C LEU A 494 26.37 7.68 -13.20
N GLY A 495 26.08 7.41 -11.91
CA GLY A 495 24.81 7.78 -11.27
C GLY A 495 24.44 9.27 -11.29
N LYS A 496 25.42 10.17 -11.44
CA LYS A 496 25.18 11.63 -11.57
C LYS A 496 25.28 12.15 -13.01
N GLU A 497 25.66 11.29 -13.95
CA GLU A 497 25.97 11.66 -15.33
C GLU A 497 24.93 11.12 -16.33
N VAL A 498 23.89 10.45 -15.84
CA VAL A 498 22.87 9.76 -16.63
C VAL A 498 21.48 9.98 -16.03
N ALA A 499 20.47 10.11 -16.90
CA ALA A 499 19.07 9.99 -16.52
C ALA A 499 18.50 8.66 -17.00
N LEU A 500 17.60 8.06 -16.22
CA LEU A 500 16.91 6.81 -16.51
C LEU A 500 15.41 7.05 -16.63
N LEU A 501 14.85 6.68 -17.77
CA LEU A 501 13.42 6.79 -18.07
C LEU A 501 12.84 5.41 -18.40
N THR A 502 11.65 5.12 -17.89
CA THR A 502 10.91 3.91 -18.26
C THR A 502 9.39 4.07 -18.14
N ASP A 503 8.66 3.29 -18.94
CA ASP A 503 7.22 3.03 -18.76
C ASP A 503 6.94 1.96 -17.67
N GLY A 504 7.97 1.23 -17.24
CA GLY A 504 7.95 0.32 -16.10
C GLY A 504 8.21 1.01 -14.75
N ARG A 505 8.88 0.29 -13.83
CA ARG A 505 9.23 0.79 -12.49
C ARG A 505 10.72 0.61 -12.23
N PHE A 506 11.32 1.56 -11.53
CA PHE A 506 12.67 1.41 -10.99
C PHE A 506 12.61 1.18 -9.49
N SER A 507 13.51 0.33 -8.98
CA SER A 507 13.60 0.12 -7.54
C SER A 507 14.29 1.31 -6.86
N GLY A 508 13.82 1.66 -5.66
CA GLY A 508 14.16 2.90 -4.96
C GLY A 508 15.63 3.06 -4.51
N GLY A 509 16.49 2.08 -4.80
CA GLY A 509 17.90 2.00 -4.38
C GLY A 509 18.87 2.94 -5.11
N SER A 510 18.39 3.86 -5.93
CA SER A 510 19.22 4.70 -6.80
C SER A 510 19.19 6.17 -6.44
N HIS A 511 20.29 6.85 -6.76
CA HIS A 511 20.46 8.30 -6.69
C HIS A 511 20.62 8.81 -8.12
N GLY A 512 19.91 9.87 -8.51
CA GLY A 512 19.93 10.38 -9.88
C GLY A 512 18.54 10.76 -10.40
N PHE A 513 18.46 11.14 -11.68
CA PHE A 513 17.20 11.37 -12.39
C PHE A 513 16.61 10.03 -12.81
N VAL A 514 15.82 9.42 -11.92
CA VAL A 514 15.19 8.12 -12.15
C VAL A 514 13.68 8.30 -12.23
N VAL A 515 13.14 8.15 -13.44
CA VAL A 515 11.72 8.35 -13.74
C VAL A 515 11.12 7.04 -14.22
N GLY A 516 10.07 6.59 -13.52
CA GLY A 516 9.23 5.48 -13.95
C GLY A 516 7.81 5.93 -14.25
N HIS A 517 6.96 4.95 -14.54
CA HIS A 517 5.52 5.14 -14.69
C HIS A 517 5.15 6.09 -15.85
N ILE A 518 6.01 6.24 -16.85
CA ILE A 518 5.74 7.12 -17.99
C ILE A 518 4.47 6.65 -18.71
N CYS A 519 3.46 7.53 -18.75
CA CYS A 519 2.17 7.25 -19.34
C CYS A 519 1.85 8.19 -20.52
N PRO A 520 1.24 7.66 -21.61
CA PRO A 520 0.96 6.24 -21.87
C PRO A 520 2.24 5.41 -22.07
N GLU A 521 2.17 4.10 -21.77
CA GLU A 521 3.28 3.17 -21.99
C GLU A 521 3.57 2.95 -23.48
N ALA A 522 4.76 2.43 -23.81
CA ALA A 522 5.17 2.19 -25.20
C ALA A 522 4.24 1.20 -25.93
N GLN A 523 3.74 0.17 -25.22
CA GLN A 523 2.84 -0.85 -25.78
C GLN A 523 1.50 -0.29 -26.27
N GLU A 524 1.07 0.86 -25.71
CA GLU A 524 -0.16 1.57 -26.10
C GLU A 524 0.11 2.72 -27.09
N GLY A 525 1.32 2.81 -27.64
CA GLY A 525 1.71 3.86 -28.57
C GLY A 525 1.95 5.20 -27.88
N GLY A 526 2.29 5.20 -26.59
CA GLY A 526 2.72 6.41 -25.89
C GLY A 526 3.97 7.04 -26.53
N PRO A 527 4.23 8.34 -26.32
CA PRO A 527 5.39 9.03 -26.90
C PRO A 527 6.73 8.33 -26.65
N ILE A 528 6.90 7.68 -25.49
CA ILE A 528 8.09 6.86 -25.18
C ILE A 528 8.36 5.74 -26.19
N GLY A 529 7.31 5.18 -26.80
CA GLY A 529 7.38 4.19 -27.89
C GLY A 529 7.88 4.74 -29.23
N LEU A 530 8.04 6.06 -29.36
CA LEU A 530 8.41 6.74 -30.60
C LEU A 530 9.80 7.37 -30.56
N ILE A 531 10.45 7.39 -29.39
CA ILE A 531 11.81 7.90 -29.21
C ILE A 531 12.79 7.04 -30.02
N GLN A 532 13.78 7.70 -30.62
CA GLN A 532 14.90 7.09 -31.34
C GLN A 532 16.23 7.50 -30.69
N ASN A 533 17.27 6.70 -30.91
CA ASN A 533 18.62 7.04 -30.46
C ASN A 533 19.05 8.40 -31.00
N GLY A 534 19.58 9.25 -30.12
CA GLY A 534 20.04 10.59 -30.47
C GLY A 534 19.04 11.72 -30.27
N ASP A 535 17.74 11.43 -30.12
CA ASP A 535 16.73 12.45 -29.78
C ASP A 535 17.11 13.14 -28.46
N VAL A 536 17.10 14.47 -28.40
CA VAL A 536 17.45 15.18 -27.16
C VAL A 536 16.25 15.18 -26.22
N ILE A 537 16.45 14.72 -24.98
CA ILE A 537 15.41 14.72 -23.93
C ILE A 537 15.83 15.64 -22.80
N ASN A 538 14.90 16.49 -22.38
CA ASN A 538 15.02 17.38 -21.24
C ASN A 538 14.16 16.86 -20.08
N VAL A 539 14.77 16.74 -18.90
CA VAL A 539 14.09 16.47 -17.63
C VAL A 539 14.24 17.72 -16.76
N ASP A 540 13.14 18.46 -16.58
CA ASP A 540 13.08 19.72 -15.84
C ASP A 540 12.16 19.54 -14.62
N ILE A 541 12.76 19.41 -13.43
CA ILE A 541 12.02 19.19 -12.18
C ILE A 541 11.30 20.46 -11.75
N GLN A 542 11.87 21.64 -12.02
CA GLN A 542 11.25 22.91 -11.64
C GLN A 542 9.96 23.17 -12.41
N LYS A 543 9.95 22.85 -13.71
CA LYS A 543 8.75 22.94 -14.54
C LYS A 543 7.86 21.72 -14.46
N ARG A 544 8.32 20.65 -13.79
CA ARG A 544 7.65 19.34 -13.72
C ARG A 544 7.41 18.74 -15.11
N ARG A 545 8.45 18.77 -15.97
CA ARG A 545 8.35 18.36 -17.37
C ARG A 545 9.45 17.38 -17.80
N ILE A 546 9.08 16.48 -18.69
CA ILE A 546 9.95 15.61 -19.47
C ILE A 546 9.55 15.81 -20.93
N ASP A 547 10.43 16.42 -21.69
CA ASP A 547 10.19 16.78 -23.08
C ASP A 547 11.25 16.18 -23.99
N VAL A 548 10.83 15.61 -25.12
CA VAL A 548 11.70 15.27 -26.24
C VAL A 548 11.70 16.41 -27.25
N LEU A 549 12.88 16.84 -27.69
CA LEU A 549 13.08 17.94 -28.63
C LEU A 549 13.01 17.46 -30.08
N VAL A 550 11.88 16.86 -30.42
CA VAL A 550 11.50 16.45 -31.78
C VAL A 550 10.22 17.21 -32.13
N SER A 551 10.10 17.67 -33.38
CA SER A 551 8.92 18.45 -33.78
C SER A 551 7.64 17.62 -33.73
N ASP A 552 6.50 18.28 -33.53
CA ASP A 552 5.20 17.61 -33.47
C ASP A 552 4.90 16.87 -34.79
N GLU A 553 5.29 17.43 -35.94
CA GLU A 553 5.13 16.80 -37.25
C GLU A 553 5.93 15.49 -37.37
N GLU A 554 7.17 15.48 -36.87
CA GLU A 554 7.99 14.28 -36.88
C GLU A 554 7.47 13.23 -35.89
N MET A 555 7.07 13.63 -34.69
CA MET A 555 6.45 12.73 -33.71
C MET A 555 5.16 12.11 -34.25
N GLU A 556 4.33 12.88 -34.95
CA GLU A 556 3.12 12.38 -35.61
C GLU A 556 3.44 11.45 -36.79
N ALA A 557 4.47 11.76 -37.58
CA ALA A 557 4.93 10.87 -38.64
C ALA A 557 5.45 9.53 -38.10
N ARG A 558 6.16 9.55 -36.95
CA ARG A 558 6.59 8.34 -36.23
C ARG A 558 5.38 7.57 -35.68
N ARG A 559 4.40 8.26 -35.09
CA ARG A 559 3.15 7.67 -34.58
C ARG A 559 2.36 6.95 -35.66
N LYS A 560 2.21 7.53 -36.86
CA LYS A 560 1.52 6.89 -38.00
C LYS A 560 2.21 5.62 -38.52
N LYS A 561 3.53 5.50 -38.31
CA LYS A 561 4.32 4.31 -38.68
C LYS A 561 4.36 3.27 -37.56
N TRP A 562 3.96 3.62 -36.34
CA TRP A 562 4.05 2.74 -35.19
C TRP A 562 2.98 1.66 -35.25
N THR A 563 3.40 0.43 -34.97
CA THR A 563 2.52 -0.73 -34.80
C THR A 563 2.85 -1.38 -33.48
N ALA A 564 1.84 -1.64 -32.65
CA ALA A 564 2.02 -2.30 -31.37
C ALA A 564 2.75 -3.64 -31.55
N PRO A 565 3.85 -3.90 -30.82
CA PRO A 565 4.47 -5.22 -30.84
C PRO A 565 3.49 -6.26 -30.28
N PRO A 566 3.61 -7.54 -30.70
CA PRO A 566 2.76 -8.59 -30.17
C PRO A 566 2.99 -8.77 -28.66
N TYR A 567 1.92 -9.05 -27.93
CA TYR A 567 2.03 -9.35 -26.50
C TYR A 567 2.95 -10.54 -26.24
N LYS A 568 3.84 -10.38 -25.24
CA LYS A 568 4.78 -11.43 -24.80
C LYS A 568 4.07 -12.63 -24.16
N ALA A 569 2.89 -12.43 -23.57
CA ALA A 569 2.05 -13.49 -23.00
C ALA A 569 0.80 -13.73 -23.87
N LYS A 570 0.51 -15.01 -24.17
CA LYS A 570 -0.66 -15.43 -24.99
C LYS A 570 -1.76 -16.13 -24.21
N GLN A 571 -1.48 -16.51 -22.97
CA GLN A 571 -2.40 -17.20 -22.06
C GLN A 571 -1.97 -17.00 -20.59
N GLY A 572 -2.75 -17.50 -19.65
CA GLY A 572 -2.44 -17.44 -18.21
C GLY A 572 -2.69 -16.08 -17.55
N ALA A 573 -2.17 -15.92 -16.33
CA ALA A 573 -2.44 -14.74 -15.48
C ALA A 573 -2.01 -13.42 -16.14
N LEU A 574 -0.82 -13.37 -16.74
CA LEU A 574 -0.34 -12.16 -17.41
C LEU A 574 -1.18 -11.79 -18.64
N TYR A 575 -1.70 -12.76 -19.39
CA TYR A 575 -2.58 -12.44 -20.51
C TYR A 575 -3.95 -11.91 -20.05
N LYS A 576 -4.48 -12.41 -18.92
CA LYS A 576 -5.65 -11.80 -18.27
C LYS A 576 -5.35 -10.38 -17.82
N TYR A 577 -4.20 -10.16 -17.18
CA TYR A 577 -3.75 -8.84 -16.72
C TYR A 577 -3.65 -7.83 -17.87
N ILE A 578 -2.97 -8.18 -18.97
CA ILE A 578 -2.86 -7.30 -20.16
C ILE A 578 -4.22 -6.81 -20.65
N LYS A 579 -5.22 -7.69 -20.67
CA LYS A 579 -6.57 -7.36 -21.17
C LYS A 579 -7.36 -6.46 -20.22
N ASN A 580 -7.00 -6.41 -18.95
CA ASN A 580 -7.80 -5.78 -17.90
C ASN A 580 -7.14 -4.51 -17.32
N VAL A 581 -5.82 -4.46 -17.32
CA VAL A 581 -5.07 -3.43 -16.59
C VAL A 581 -5.22 -2.03 -17.20
N LYS A 582 -5.41 -1.03 -16.35
CA LYS A 582 -5.37 0.41 -16.68
C LYS A 582 -3.93 0.96 -16.66
N SER A 583 -3.79 2.24 -17.02
CA SER A 583 -2.49 2.93 -16.98
C SER A 583 -1.91 3.03 -15.56
N ALA A 584 -0.59 3.22 -15.47
CA ALA A 584 0.07 3.50 -14.20
C ALA A 584 -0.42 4.80 -13.54
N SER A 585 -0.77 5.82 -14.33
CA SER A 585 -1.43 7.03 -13.83
C SER A 585 -2.79 6.81 -13.18
N SER A 586 -3.44 5.66 -13.48
CA SER A 586 -4.70 5.22 -12.86
C SER A 586 -4.48 4.11 -11.81
N GLY A 587 -3.25 3.93 -11.33
CA GLY A 587 -2.91 2.93 -10.32
C GLY A 587 -2.85 1.48 -10.82
N CYS A 588 -2.80 1.25 -12.14
CA CYS A 588 -2.80 -0.10 -12.74
C CYS A 588 -3.97 -0.99 -12.26
N VAL A 589 -5.15 -0.43 -11.97
CA VAL A 589 -6.32 -1.24 -11.55
C VAL A 589 -6.78 -2.18 -12.67
N THR A 590 -7.51 -3.25 -12.33
CA THR A 590 -7.87 -4.34 -13.27
C THR A 590 -9.37 -4.67 -13.32
N ASP A 591 -10.20 -3.87 -12.66
CA ASP A 591 -11.63 -4.11 -12.44
C ASP A 591 -12.52 -2.92 -12.85
N GLU A 592 -12.08 -2.12 -13.84
CA GLU A 592 -12.78 -0.95 -14.39
C GLU A 592 -12.90 -0.98 -15.92
#